data_AF-A0A9X9F0V1-F1
#
_entry.id   AF-A0A9X9F0V1-F1
#
_cell.length_a   1.000
_cell.length_b   1.000
_cell.length_c   1.000
_cell.angle_alpha   90.00
_cell.angle_beta   90.00
_cell.angle_gamma   90.00
#
_symmetry.space_group_name_H-M   'P 1'
#
loop_
_entity.id
_entity.type
_entity.pdbx_description
1 polymer ?
#
loop_
_entity_poly.entity_id
_entity_poly.type
_entity_poly.pdbx_seq_one_letter_code
_entity_poly.pdbx_strand_id
1 'polypeptide(L)'
;RKKVMVLGMSFFAISTFLCGIAPSFLWMLTFRFLAGVSAAFVSPQVWASIPLLIEKKQIVKAIGVATAGLSISQILGLPLGAYLATIHYTIPFYFIGILSALLVILIYVVLPEIQSVHIGGNKKAILQRYKQLLTDSKVSLSYFAYFVFQTGNFAAFSFFGVWLSIQFGLQVHEVGTAMLVLGLGNLTGNIFGPRIVNKIGYNLSFYGGIIFTAVLYVLL
;
A
#
# COMPACT_ATOMS: atom_id res chain seq x y z
N ARG A 1 -18.25 -6.73 -8.62
CA ARG A 1 -16.95 -6.19 -8.11
C ARG A 1 -16.11 -5.54 -9.20
N LYS A 2 -16.03 -6.13 -10.41
CA LYS A 2 -15.37 -5.56 -11.59
C LYS A 2 -15.69 -4.08 -11.83
N LYS A 3 -16.96 -3.69 -11.85
CA LYS A 3 -17.40 -2.28 -12.03
C LYS A 3 -16.79 -1.31 -11.00
N VAL A 4 -16.73 -1.72 -9.73
CA VAL A 4 -16.13 -0.89 -8.65
C VAL A 4 -14.63 -0.75 -8.84
N MET A 5 -13.93 -1.81 -9.24
CA MET A 5 -12.49 -1.77 -9.52
C MET A 5 -12.18 -0.89 -10.73
N VAL A 6 -12.95 -1.01 -11.82
CA VAL A 6 -12.78 -0.18 -13.02
C VAL A 6 -13.05 1.28 -12.69
N LEU A 7 -14.19 1.62 -12.08
CA LEU A 7 -14.52 3.00 -11.75
C LEU A 7 -13.53 3.62 -10.75
N GLY A 8 -13.18 2.87 -9.70
CA GLY A 8 -12.19 3.31 -8.71
C GLY A 8 -10.82 3.55 -9.34
N MET A 9 -10.35 2.64 -10.19
CA MET A 9 -9.05 2.79 -10.84
C MET A 9 -9.05 3.89 -11.91
N SER A 10 -10.17 4.12 -12.61
CA SER A 10 -10.34 5.26 -13.52
C SER A 10 -10.28 6.58 -12.77
N PHE A 11 -10.98 6.68 -11.62
CA PHE A 11 -10.94 7.89 -10.80
C PHE A 11 -9.56 8.13 -10.19
N PHE A 12 -8.84 7.06 -9.84
CA PHE A 12 -7.44 7.12 -9.42
C PHE A 12 -6.53 7.67 -10.54
N ALA A 13 -6.67 7.16 -11.77
CA ALA A 13 -5.89 7.60 -12.92
C ALA A 13 -6.11 9.09 -13.22
N ILE A 14 -7.38 9.52 -13.26
CA ILE A 14 -7.75 10.92 -13.49
C ILE A 14 -7.22 11.82 -12.38
N SER A 15 -7.48 11.49 -11.11
CA SER A 15 -7.04 12.29 -9.97
C SER A 15 -5.51 12.39 -9.91
N THR A 16 -4.80 11.32 -10.26
CA THR A 16 -3.34 11.32 -10.32
C THR A 16 -2.83 12.19 -11.47
N PHE A 17 -3.46 12.17 -12.64
CA PHE A 17 -3.10 13.05 -13.74
C PHE A 17 -3.36 14.53 -13.39
N LEU A 18 -4.46 14.82 -12.70
CA LEU A 18 -4.79 16.16 -12.19
C LEU A 18 -3.74 16.69 -11.20
N CYS A 19 -3.05 15.82 -10.45
CA CYS A 19 -1.93 16.22 -9.59
C CYS A 19 -0.76 16.81 -10.41
N GLY A 20 -0.55 16.35 -11.66
CA GLY A 20 0.53 16.83 -12.52
C GLY A 20 0.31 18.24 -13.07
N ILE A 21 -0.96 18.65 -13.22
CA ILE A 21 -1.36 20.00 -13.69
C ILE A 21 -1.83 20.92 -12.56
N ALA A 22 -1.68 20.51 -11.29
CA ALA A 22 -2.22 21.24 -10.16
C ALA A 22 -1.59 22.64 -10.06
N PRO A 23 -2.39 23.72 -10.11
CA PRO A 23 -1.86 25.10 -10.14
C PRO A 23 -1.39 25.61 -8.78
N SER A 24 -1.72 24.89 -7.69
CA SER A 24 -1.30 25.25 -6.33
C SER A 24 -1.19 24.02 -5.44
N PHE A 25 -0.52 24.16 -4.31
CA PHE A 25 -0.39 23.11 -3.30
C PHE A 25 -1.75 22.58 -2.80
N LEU A 26 -2.73 23.47 -2.59
CA LEU A 26 -4.05 23.08 -2.10
C LEU A 26 -4.80 22.23 -3.13
N TRP A 27 -4.72 22.58 -4.42
CA TRP A 27 -5.24 21.78 -5.52
C TRP A 27 -4.54 20.42 -5.63
N MET A 28 -3.23 20.37 -5.43
CA MET A 28 -2.49 19.11 -5.41
C MET A 28 -2.94 18.21 -4.24
N LEU A 29 -3.18 18.80 -3.06
CA LEU A 29 -3.66 18.08 -1.89
C LEU A 29 -5.07 17.51 -2.10
N THR A 30 -6.00 18.28 -2.69
CA THR A 30 -7.35 17.80 -2.98
C THR A 30 -7.34 16.66 -3.98
N PHE A 31 -6.56 16.75 -5.06
CA PHE A 31 -6.42 15.66 -6.03
C PHE A 31 -5.75 14.42 -5.44
N ARG A 32 -4.75 14.59 -4.56
CA ARG A 32 -4.16 13.48 -3.79
C ARG A 32 -5.17 12.81 -2.87
N PHE A 33 -6.02 13.59 -2.21
CA PHE A 33 -7.11 13.08 -1.37
C PHE A 33 -8.09 12.25 -2.20
N LEU A 34 -8.53 12.76 -3.36
CA LEU A 34 -9.39 12.02 -4.30
C LEU A 34 -8.74 10.72 -4.79
N ALA A 35 -7.45 10.75 -5.12
CA ALA A 35 -6.69 9.55 -5.49
C ALA A 35 -6.65 8.53 -4.33
N GLY A 36 -6.44 8.99 -3.09
CA GLY A 36 -6.48 8.14 -1.90
C GLY A 36 -7.83 7.47 -1.68
N VAL A 37 -8.92 8.24 -1.78
CA VAL A 37 -10.30 7.71 -1.68
C VAL A 37 -10.55 6.66 -2.77
N SER A 38 -10.09 6.91 -3.99
CA SER A 38 -10.19 5.95 -5.11
C SER A 38 -9.49 4.63 -4.78
N ALA A 39 -8.26 4.70 -4.29
CA ALA A 39 -7.47 3.53 -3.92
C ALA A 39 -8.10 2.72 -2.77
N ALA A 40 -8.76 3.40 -1.83
CA ALA A 40 -9.48 2.77 -0.72
C ALA A 40 -10.67 1.92 -1.20
N PHE A 41 -11.31 2.28 -2.32
CA PHE A 41 -12.36 1.45 -2.92
C PHE A 41 -11.82 0.26 -3.70
N VAL A 42 -10.66 0.37 -4.33
CA VAL A 42 -10.08 -0.70 -5.17
C VAL A 42 -9.42 -1.79 -4.32
N SER A 43 -8.62 -1.40 -3.32
CA SER A 43 -7.80 -2.30 -2.51
C SER A 43 -8.58 -3.48 -1.89
N PRO A 44 -9.70 -3.28 -1.16
CA PRO A 44 -10.45 -4.39 -0.57
C PRO A 44 -11.14 -5.26 -1.64
N GLN A 45 -11.44 -4.71 -2.82
CA GLN A 45 -12.06 -5.49 -3.91
C GLN A 45 -11.08 -6.47 -4.51
N VAL A 46 -9.79 -6.14 -4.60
CA VAL A 46 -8.73 -7.08 -5.04
C VAL A 46 -8.72 -8.31 -4.14
N TRP A 47 -8.54 -8.11 -2.82
CA TRP A 47 -8.46 -9.19 -1.85
C TRP A 47 -9.73 -10.03 -1.79
N ALA A 48 -10.90 -9.39 -1.87
CA ALA A 48 -12.19 -10.09 -1.85
C ALA A 48 -12.50 -10.84 -3.17
N SER A 49 -11.79 -10.56 -4.25
CA SER A 49 -11.99 -11.21 -5.56
C SER A 49 -11.16 -12.49 -5.71
N ILE A 50 -9.98 -12.55 -5.09
CA ILE A 50 -9.10 -13.73 -5.15
C ILE A 50 -9.83 -15.05 -4.81
N PRO A 51 -10.53 -15.19 -3.65
CA PRO A 51 -11.18 -16.46 -3.29
C PRO A 51 -12.38 -16.82 -4.18
N LEU A 52 -12.88 -15.89 -4.99
CA LEU A 52 -13.99 -16.11 -5.91
C LEU A 52 -13.53 -16.58 -7.30
N LEU A 53 -12.29 -16.23 -7.67
CA LEU A 53 -11.72 -16.52 -8.99
C LEU A 53 -10.79 -17.74 -8.99
N ILE A 54 -10.25 -18.09 -7.84
CA ILE A 54 -9.20 -19.11 -7.70
C ILE A 54 -9.73 -20.29 -6.88
N GLU A 55 -9.35 -21.50 -7.28
CA GLU A 55 -9.66 -22.72 -6.54
C GLU A 55 -9.16 -22.65 -5.09
N LYS A 56 -9.93 -23.21 -4.14
CA LYS A 56 -9.63 -23.16 -2.71
C LYS A 56 -8.19 -23.57 -2.35
N LYS A 57 -7.65 -24.58 -3.04
CA LYS A 57 -6.28 -25.10 -2.82
C LYS A 57 -5.19 -24.09 -3.22
N GLN A 58 -5.50 -23.16 -4.12
CA GLN A 58 -4.53 -22.21 -4.69
C GLN A 58 -4.70 -20.78 -4.15
N ILE A 59 -5.73 -20.50 -3.32
CA ILE A 59 -5.98 -19.15 -2.76
C ILE A 59 -4.76 -18.60 -2.03
N VAL A 60 -4.11 -19.41 -1.18
CA VAL A 60 -2.92 -18.97 -0.44
C VAL A 60 -1.78 -18.59 -1.39
N LYS A 61 -1.58 -19.37 -2.47
CA LYS A 61 -0.60 -19.06 -3.50
C LYS A 61 -0.93 -17.76 -4.23
N ALA A 62 -2.20 -17.55 -4.58
CA ALA A 62 -2.65 -16.34 -5.27
C ALA A 62 -2.51 -15.08 -4.40
N ILE A 63 -2.84 -15.17 -3.11
CA ILE A 63 -2.58 -14.11 -2.12
C ILE A 63 -1.08 -13.83 -2.03
N GLY A 64 -0.24 -14.87 -1.99
CA GLY A 64 1.22 -14.72 -1.98
C GLY A 64 1.79 -14.03 -3.22
N VAL A 65 1.21 -14.28 -4.41
CA VAL A 65 1.60 -13.57 -5.64
C VAL A 65 1.18 -12.09 -5.56
N ALA A 66 -0.01 -11.81 -5.04
CA ALA A 66 -0.47 -10.42 -4.86
C ALA A 66 0.40 -9.64 -3.86
N THR A 67 0.79 -10.26 -2.74
CA THR A 67 1.71 -9.64 -1.76
C THR A 67 3.13 -9.47 -2.31
N ALA A 68 3.62 -10.40 -3.13
CA ALA A 68 4.89 -10.26 -3.82
C ALA A 68 4.87 -9.06 -4.79
N GLY A 69 3.78 -8.88 -5.55
CA GLY A 69 3.59 -7.70 -6.40
C GLY A 69 3.63 -6.39 -5.63
N LEU A 70 3.00 -6.34 -4.45
CA LEU A 70 3.08 -5.17 -3.55
C LEU A 70 4.51 -4.90 -3.06
N SER A 71 5.29 -5.95 -2.79
CA SER A 71 6.68 -5.80 -2.34
C SER A 71 7.56 -5.25 -3.48
N ILE A 72 7.38 -5.77 -4.69
CA ILE A 72 8.10 -5.30 -5.89
C ILE A 72 7.74 -3.84 -6.18
N SER A 73 6.47 -3.45 -6.04
CA SER A 73 6.06 -2.07 -6.26
C SER A 73 6.66 -1.10 -5.24
N GLN A 74 6.85 -1.51 -3.99
CA GLN A 74 7.55 -0.70 -2.98
C GLN A 74 9.04 -0.51 -3.30
N ILE A 75 9.72 -1.55 -3.79
CA ILE A 75 11.14 -1.46 -4.19
C ILE A 75 11.32 -0.55 -5.38
N LEU A 76 10.53 -0.77 -6.45
CA LEU A 76 10.74 -0.10 -7.73
C LEU A 76 10.06 1.27 -7.78
N GLY A 77 8.94 1.44 -7.07
CA GLY A 77 8.10 2.63 -7.18
C GLY A 77 8.77 3.90 -6.68
N LEU A 78 9.43 3.86 -5.52
CA LEU A 78 10.13 5.02 -4.95
C LEU A 78 11.31 5.51 -5.82
N PRO A 79 12.24 4.65 -6.23
CA PRO A 79 13.37 5.04 -7.06
C PRO A 79 12.92 5.51 -8.44
N LEU A 80 12.00 4.79 -9.09
CA LEU A 80 11.44 5.24 -10.37
C LEU A 80 10.77 6.61 -10.21
N GLY A 81 10.02 6.83 -9.12
CA GLY A 81 9.45 8.12 -8.80
C GLY A 81 10.49 9.21 -8.58
N ALA A 82 11.56 8.93 -7.84
CA ALA A 82 12.65 9.86 -7.56
C ALA A 82 13.43 10.23 -8.83
N TYR A 83 13.80 9.25 -9.66
CA TYR A 83 14.46 9.48 -10.95
C TYR A 83 13.56 10.25 -11.92
N LEU A 84 12.26 9.97 -11.97
CA LEU A 84 11.34 10.76 -12.80
C LEU A 84 11.20 12.20 -12.28
N ALA A 85 11.27 12.39 -10.95
CA ALA A 85 11.19 13.70 -10.32
C ALA A 85 12.43 14.58 -10.56
N THR A 86 13.59 14.01 -10.96
CA THR A 86 14.78 14.82 -11.29
C THR A 86 14.58 15.63 -12.57
N ILE A 87 13.72 15.17 -13.49
CA ILE A 87 13.37 15.91 -14.70
C ILE A 87 12.44 17.06 -14.31
N HIS A 88 11.32 16.71 -13.68
CA HIS A 88 10.39 17.68 -13.10
C HIS A 88 9.49 16.95 -12.09
N TYR A 89 9.16 17.59 -10.97
CA TYR A 89 8.41 16.98 -9.86
C TYR A 89 7.01 16.49 -10.26
N THR A 90 6.46 16.93 -11.41
CA THR A 90 5.15 16.50 -11.91
C THR A 90 5.18 15.25 -12.78
N ILE A 91 6.35 14.88 -13.34
CA ILE A 91 6.49 13.73 -14.25
C ILE A 91 6.07 12.40 -13.61
N PRO A 92 6.40 12.11 -12.32
CA PRO A 92 5.92 10.89 -11.68
C PRO A 92 4.39 10.76 -11.69
N PHE A 93 3.65 11.87 -11.58
CA PHE A 93 2.19 11.85 -11.61
C PHE A 93 1.64 11.51 -13.00
N TYR A 94 2.21 12.07 -14.06
CA TYR A 94 1.81 11.72 -15.42
C TYR A 94 2.12 10.25 -15.73
N PHE A 95 3.31 9.79 -15.35
CA PHE A 95 3.72 8.41 -15.57
C PHE A 95 2.78 7.42 -14.84
N ILE A 96 2.51 7.64 -13.56
CA ILE A 96 1.60 6.79 -12.77
C ILE A 96 0.16 6.91 -13.30
N GLY A 97 -0.27 8.09 -13.72
CA GLY A 97 -1.60 8.31 -14.32
C GLY A 97 -1.80 7.50 -15.59
N ILE A 98 -0.82 7.52 -16.51
CA ILE A 98 -0.84 6.73 -17.75
C ILE A 98 -0.83 5.24 -17.44
N LEU A 99 0.08 4.78 -16.55
CA LEU A 99 0.16 3.37 -16.18
C LEU A 99 -1.15 2.89 -15.52
N SER A 100 -1.78 3.74 -14.72
CA SER A 100 -3.08 3.46 -14.11
C SER A 100 -4.20 3.37 -15.15
N ALA A 101 -4.20 4.23 -16.16
CA ALA A 101 -5.15 4.17 -17.27
C ALA A 101 -4.98 2.88 -18.10
N LEU A 102 -3.73 2.46 -18.36
CA LEU A 102 -3.45 1.17 -18.99
C LEU A 102 -3.97 0.00 -18.14
N LEU A 103 -3.80 0.08 -16.82
CA LEU A 103 -4.31 -0.92 -15.89
C LEU A 103 -5.84 -0.98 -15.91
N VAL A 104 -6.54 0.15 -16.04
CA VAL A 104 -8.00 0.19 -16.20
C VAL A 104 -8.43 -0.61 -17.43
N ILE A 105 -7.76 -0.41 -18.57
CA ILE A 105 -8.03 -1.15 -19.81
C ILE A 105 -7.80 -2.65 -19.58
N LEU A 106 -6.68 -3.01 -18.95
CA LEU A 106 -6.35 -4.40 -18.65
C LEU A 106 -7.40 -5.06 -17.74
N ILE A 107 -7.83 -4.38 -16.67
CA ILE A 107 -8.88 -4.86 -15.76
C ILE A 107 -10.19 -5.02 -16.53
N TYR A 108 -10.53 -4.08 -17.42
CA TYR A 108 -11.75 -4.14 -18.19
C TYR A 108 -11.79 -5.35 -19.14
N VAL A 109 -10.68 -5.65 -19.82
CA VAL A 109 -10.58 -6.74 -20.80
C VAL A 109 -10.39 -8.11 -20.12
N VAL A 110 -9.49 -8.21 -19.14
CA VAL A 110 -9.04 -9.49 -18.59
C VAL A 110 -9.91 -9.96 -17.41
N LEU A 111 -10.37 -9.06 -16.56
CA LEU A 111 -11.09 -9.47 -15.35
C LEU A 111 -12.51 -9.94 -15.74
N PRO A 112 -12.91 -11.19 -15.45
CA PRO A 112 -14.28 -11.63 -15.70
C PRO A 112 -15.26 -10.88 -14.79
N GLU A 113 -16.54 -10.84 -15.18
CA GLU A 113 -17.54 -10.16 -14.37
C GLU A 113 -17.84 -10.96 -13.10
N ILE A 114 -17.25 -10.50 -11.99
CA ILE A 114 -17.50 -11.08 -10.67
C ILE A 114 -18.86 -10.57 -10.18
N GLN A 115 -19.87 -11.43 -10.30
CA GLN A 115 -21.18 -11.20 -9.70
C GLN A 115 -21.00 -10.92 -8.21
N SER A 116 -21.48 -9.77 -7.77
CA SER A 116 -21.61 -9.52 -6.34
C SER A 116 -22.67 -10.48 -5.83
N VAL A 117 -22.28 -11.37 -4.91
CA VAL A 117 -23.25 -11.96 -3.99
C VAL A 117 -23.97 -10.78 -3.35
N HIS A 118 -25.20 -10.50 -3.80
CA HIS A 118 -26.08 -9.54 -3.16
C HIS A 118 -26.43 -10.13 -1.81
N ILE A 119 -25.53 -9.95 -0.84
CA ILE A 119 -25.91 -10.09 0.55
C ILE A 119 -26.93 -8.98 0.74
N GLY A 120 -28.21 -9.33 0.83
CA GLY A 120 -29.32 -8.45 1.19
C GLY A 120 -29.11 -7.92 2.62
N GLY A 121 -28.04 -7.16 2.82
CA GLY A 121 -27.53 -6.74 4.10
C GLY A 121 -28.23 -5.46 4.51
N ASN A 122 -29.18 -5.61 5.42
CA ASN A 122 -29.78 -4.51 6.17
C ASN A 122 -28.64 -3.59 6.70
N LYS A 123 -28.63 -2.29 6.36
CA LYS A 123 -27.55 -1.34 6.72
C LYS A 123 -27.23 -1.35 8.22
N LYS A 124 -28.23 -1.68 9.06
CA LYS A 124 -28.09 -1.88 10.51
C LYS A 124 -27.10 -3.00 10.87
N ALA A 125 -27.03 -4.07 10.09
CA ALA A 125 -26.13 -5.20 10.32
C ALA A 125 -24.66 -4.85 10.08
N ILE A 126 -24.35 -3.91 9.18
CA ILE A 126 -22.96 -3.46 8.94
C ILE A 126 -22.49 -2.60 10.11
N LEU A 127 -23.26 -1.58 10.49
CA LEU A 127 -22.90 -0.69 11.61
C LEU A 127 -22.75 -1.48 12.92
N GLN A 128 -23.63 -2.45 13.15
CA GLN A 128 -23.59 -3.29 14.34
C GLN A 128 -22.34 -4.18 14.39
N ARG A 129 -21.86 -4.69 13.25
CA ARG A 129 -20.58 -5.43 13.18
C ARG A 129 -19.39 -4.54 13.53
N TYR A 130 -19.32 -3.32 13.00
CA TYR A 130 -18.26 -2.37 13.36
C TYR A 130 -18.32 -2.01 14.85
N LYS A 131 -19.52 -1.73 15.38
CA LYS A 131 -19.71 -1.45 16.80
C LYS A 131 -19.23 -2.62 17.66
N GLN A 132 -19.57 -3.85 17.30
CA GLN A 132 -19.16 -5.05 18.04
C GLN A 132 -17.63 -5.21 18.05
N LEU A 133 -16.97 -5.01 16.90
CA LEU A 133 -15.50 -5.06 16.80
C LEU A 133 -14.80 -3.98 17.64
N LEU A 134 -15.38 -2.79 17.75
CA LEU A 134 -14.83 -1.69 18.55
C LEU A 134 -15.14 -1.80 20.05
N THR A 135 -16.18 -2.57 20.42
CA THR A 135 -16.59 -2.75 21.83
C THR A 135 -15.81 -3.88 22.52
N ASP A 136 -15.31 -4.86 21.76
CA ASP A 136 -14.42 -5.89 22.29
C ASP A 136 -13.06 -5.27 22.66
N SER A 137 -12.74 -5.29 23.96
CA SER A 137 -11.54 -4.64 24.51
C SER A 137 -10.24 -5.21 23.94
N LYS A 138 -10.16 -6.52 23.65
CA LYS A 138 -8.93 -7.14 23.11
C LYS A 138 -8.74 -6.80 21.63
N VAL A 139 -9.83 -6.82 20.88
CA VAL A 139 -9.82 -6.50 19.43
C VAL A 139 -9.55 -5.02 19.21
N SER A 140 -10.23 -4.15 19.95
CA SER A 140 -10.05 -2.70 19.89
C SER A 140 -8.60 -2.28 20.25
N LEU A 141 -8.02 -2.88 21.30
CA LEU A 141 -6.62 -2.65 21.66
C LEU A 141 -5.67 -3.10 20.54
N SER A 142 -5.94 -4.24 19.91
CA SER A 142 -5.13 -4.74 18.78
C SER A 142 -5.20 -3.81 17.57
N TYR A 143 -6.39 -3.28 17.24
CA TYR A 143 -6.54 -2.30 16.16
C TYR A 143 -5.87 -0.96 16.49
N PHE A 144 -5.96 -0.51 17.74
CA PHE A 144 -5.28 0.70 18.17
C PHE A 144 -3.77 0.55 18.11
N ALA A 145 -3.22 -0.58 18.59
CA ALA A 145 -1.80 -0.88 18.48
C ALA A 145 -1.35 -0.92 17.01
N TYR A 146 -2.14 -1.55 16.13
CA TYR A 146 -1.88 -1.56 14.69
C TYR A 146 -1.93 -0.17 14.06
N PHE A 147 -2.88 0.68 14.49
CA PHE A 147 -2.99 2.06 14.04
C PHE A 147 -1.76 2.89 14.44
N VAL A 148 -1.32 2.81 15.70
CA VAL A 148 -0.12 3.49 16.18
C VAL A 148 1.12 3.01 15.42
N PHE A 149 1.27 1.69 15.27
CA PHE A 149 2.36 1.09 14.51
C PHE A 149 2.38 1.58 13.05
N GLN A 150 1.24 1.54 12.35
CA GLN A 150 1.20 1.99 10.96
C GLN A 150 1.39 3.49 10.80
N THR A 151 0.92 4.29 11.76
CA THR A 151 1.14 5.73 11.75
C THR A 151 2.63 6.03 11.87
N GLY A 152 3.33 5.39 12.82
CA GLY A 152 4.78 5.53 12.95
C GLY A 152 5.53 5.06 11.69
N ASN A 153 5.13 3.91 11.14
CA ASN A 153 5.74 3.35 9.93
C ASN A 153 5.61 4.31 8.72
N PHE A 154 4.40 4.79 8.41
CA PHE A 154 4.17 5.69 7.28
C PHE A 154 4.73 7.11 7.52
N ALA A 155 4.71 7.61 8.75
CA ALA A 155 5.31 8.89 9.08
C ALA A 155 6.83 8.85 8.86
N ALA A 156 7.51 7.84 9.42
CA ALA A 156 8.93 7.62 9.19
C ALA A 156 9.22 7.53 7.69
N PHE A 157 8.48 6.69 6.97
CA PHE A 157 8.65 6.52 5.52
C PHE A 157 8.48 7.82 4.72
N SER A 158 7.53 8.68 5.11
CA SER A 158 7.25 9.94 4.41
C SER A 158 8.33 11.00 4.64
N PHE A 159 8.89 11.08 5.84
CA PHE A 159 9.89 12.10 6.21
C PHE A 159 11.33 11.65 6.05
N PHE A 160 11.59 10.34 5.93
CA PHE A 160 12.94 9.80 5.84
C PHE A 160 13.73 10.37 4.65
N GLY A 161 13.09 10.51 3.49
CA GLY A 161 13.74 11.09 2.30
C GLY A 161 14.09 12.57 2.48
N VAL A 162 13.22 13.34 3.14
CA VAL A 162 13.47 14.75 3.45
C VAL A 162 14.60 14.88 4.48
N TRP A 163 14.60 14.04 5.52
CA TRP A 163 15.66 13.99 6.52
C TRP A 163 17.03 13.68 5.90
N LEU A 164 17.09 12.70 4.98
CA LEU A 164 18.30 12.37 4.22
C LEU A 164 18.81 13.57 3.40
N SER A 165 17.90 14.29 2.74
CA SER A 165 18.28 15.45 1.93
C SER A 165 18.78 16.62 2.80
N ILE A 166 18.13 16.91 3.93
CA ILE A 166 18.51 18.03 4.82
C ILE A 166 19.81 17.74 5.57
N GLN A 167 19.97 16.54 6.13
CA GLN A 167 21.13 16.21 6.98
C GLN A 167 22.39 15.88 6.18
N PHE A 168 22.26 15.15 5.08
CA PHE A 168 23.41 14.70 4.29
C PHE A 168 23.60 15.49 3.00
N GLY A 169 22.75 16.49 2.73
CA GLY A 169 22.81 17.29 1.49
C GLY A 169 22.51 16.49 0.22
N LEU A 170 21.88 15.32 0.36
CA LEU A 170 21.67 14.38 -0.74
C LEU A 170 20.72 14.96 -1.79
N GLN A 171 21.12 14.80 -3.04
CA GLN A 171 20.31 15.14 -4.21
C GLN A 171 19.14 14.15 -4.35
N VAL A 172 18.09 14.55 -5.09
CA VAL A 172 16.86 13.76 -5.27
C VAL A 172 17.14 12.34 -5.80
N HIS A 173 18.11 12.19 -6.70
CA HIS A 173 18.50 10.89 -7.23
C HIS A 173 19.19 10.01 -6.18
N GLU A 174 20.05 10.60 -5.33
CA GLU A 174 20.74 9.90 -4.25
C GLU A 174 19.75 9.44 -3.17
N VAL A 175 18.78 10.29 -2.81
CA VAL A 175 17.65 9.90 -1.93
C VAL A 175 16.88 8.74 -2.54
N GLY A 176 16.62 8.77 -3.86
CA GLY A 176 16.02 7.64 -4.59
C GLY A 176 16.83 6.35 -4.46
N THR A 177 18.16 6.41 -4.56
CA THR A 177 19.04 5.25 -4.36
C THR A 177 19.09 4.76 -2.91
N ALA A 178 19.06 5.65 -1.92
CA ALA A 178 18.96 5.25 -0.52
C ALA A 178 17.62 4.54 -0.24
N MET A 179 16.54 5.02 -0.86
CA MET A 179 15.23 4.39 -0.74
C MET A 179 15.12 3.04 -1.48
N LEU A 180 15.95 2.77 -2.50
CA LEU A 180 16.11 1.41 -3.07
C LEU A 180 16.55 0.41 -1.99
N VAL A 181 17.56 0.78 -1.20
CA VAL A 181 18.11 -0.10 -0.16
C VAL A 181 17.04 -0.43 0.88
N LEU A 182 16.24 0.56 1.28
CA LEU A 182 15.08 0.35 2.15
C LEU A 182 14.02 -0.56 1.52
N GLY A 183 13.75 -0.39 0.22
CA GLY A 183 12.85 -1.27 -0.52
C GLY A 183 13.33 -2.72 -0.53
N LEU A 184 14.62 -2.94 -0.80
CA LEU A 184 15.24 -4.27 -0.77
C LEU A 184 15.17 -4.90 0.63
N GLY A 185 15.37 -4.09 1.69
CA GLY A 185 15.14 -4.51 3.07
C GLY A 185 13.71 -4.99 3.31
N ASN A 186 12.70 -4.27 2.81
CA ASN A 186 11.30 -4.69 2.89
C ASN A 186 11.03 -5.99 2.13
N LEU A 187 11.57 -6.16 0.92
CA LEU A 187 11.38 -7.38 0.13
C LEU A 187 12.00 -8.60 0.80
N THR A 188 13.26 -8.47 1.24
CA THR A 188 13.94 -9.55 1.95
C THR A 188 13.18 -9.91 3.22
N GLY A 189 12.72 -8.92 3.98
CA GLY A 189 11.83 -9.12 5.12
C GLY A 189 10.55 -9.88 4.77
N ASN A 190 9.89 -9.54 3.65
CA ASN A 190 8.62 -10.18 3.27
C ASN A 190 8.79 -11.61 2.72
N ILE A 191 9.94 -11.91 2.09
CA ILE A 191 10.26 -13.25 1.58
C ILE A 191 10.75 -14.18 2.69
N PHE A 192 11.65 -13.70 3.56
CA PHE A 192 12.26 -14.53 4.60
C PHE A 192 11.47 -14.51 5.92
N GLY A 193 10.75 -13.43 6.21
CA GLY A 193 9.97 -13.26 7.43
C GLY A 193 9.01 -14.43 7.70
N PRO A 194 8.13 -14.81 6.76
CA PRO A 194 7.23 -15.95 6.95
C PRO A 194 7.97 -17.28 7.20
N ARG A 195 9.13 -17.50 6.57
CA ARG A 195 9.94 -18.71 6.79
C ARG A 195 10.56 -18.72 8.19
N ILE A 196 11.03 -17.58 8.67
CA ILE A 196 11.58 -17.41 10.01
C ILE A 196 10.47 -17.62 11.04
N VAL A 197 9.33 -16.94 10.89
CA VAL A 197 8.17 -17.06 11.80
C VAL A 197 7.67 -18.50 11.88
N ASN A 198 7.62 -19.24 10.77
CA ASN A 198 7.24 -20.64 10.77
C ASN A 198 8.25 -21.56 11.49
N LYS A 199 9.53 -21.16 11.56
CA LYS A 199 10.60 -21.97 12.19
C LYS A 199 10.77 -21.67 13.68
N ILE A 200 10.66 -20.40 14.10
CA ILE A 200 10.91 -19.97 15.48
C ILE A 200 9.65 -19.57 16.26
N GLY A 201 8.49 -19.52 15.61
CA GLY A 201 7.20 -19.17 16.21
C GLY A 201 6.93 -17.67 16.27
N TYR A 202 5.65 -17.30 16.34
CA TYR A 202 5.16 -15.91 16.30
C TYR A 202 5.70 -15.05 17.45
N ASN A 203 5.64 -15.54 18.70
CA ASN A 203 6.06 -14.76 19.86
C ASN A 203 7.56 -14.45 19.84
N LEU A 204 8.39 -15.45 19.52
CA LEU A 204 9.85 -15.28 19.48
C LEU A 204 10.28 -14.36 18.33
N SER A 205 9.61 -14.46 17.18
CA SER A 205 9.86 -13.55 16.05
C SER A 205 9.50 -12.11 16.37
N PHE A 206 8.38 -11.91 17.06
CA PHE A 206 7.91 -10.57 17.41
C PHE A 206 8.83 -9.90 18.43
N TYR A 207 9.10 -10.55 19.58
CA TYR A 207 9.99 -9.99 20.59
C TYR A 207 11.44 -9.89 20.09
N GLY A 208 11.92 -10.89 19.32
CA GLY A 208 13.24 -10.86 18.72
C GLY A 208 13.41 -9.70 17.73
N GLY A 209 12.40 -9.40 16.91
CA GLY A 209 12.40 -8.25 16.01
C GLY A 209 12.46 -6.90 16.74
N ILE A 210 11.69 -6.75 17.82
CA ILE A 210 11.70 -5.54 18.65
C ILE A 210 13.07 -5.33 19.31
N ILE A 211 13.65 -6.38 19.90
CA ILE A 211 14.97 -6.30 20.53
C ILE A 211 16.04 -5.97 19.48
N PHE A 212 16.01 -6.63 18.32
CA PHE A 212 16.95 -6.38 17.24
C PHE A 212 16.90 -4.93 16.74
N THR A 213 15.69 -4.39 16.55
CA THR A 213 15.51 -2.99 16.15
C THR A 213 15.96 -2.01 17.24
N ALA A 214 15.66 -2.29 18.51
CA ALA A 214 16.12 -1.46 19.63
C ALA A 214 17.66 -1.44 19.74
N VAL A 215 18.31 -2.59 19.59
CA VAL A 215 19.79 -2.69 19.61
C VAL A 215 20.41 -1.92 18.45
N LEU A 216 19.85 -2.04 17.24
CA LEU A 216 20.31 -1.26 16.09
C LEU A 216 20.19 0.26 16.32
N TYR A 217 19.10 0.71 16.94
CA TYR A 217 18.91 2.13 17.28
C TYR A 217 19.88 2.66 18.34
N VAL A 218 20.41 1.81 19.22
CA VAL A 218 21.39 2.21 20.24
C VAL A 218 22.81 2.23 19.68
N LEU A 219 23.07 1.43 18.63
CA LEU A 219 24.39 1.31 17.99
C LEU A 219 24.66 2.37 16.91
N LEU A 220 23.61 2.95 16.32
CA LEU A 220 23.64 3.98 15.27
C LEU A 220 23.51 5.39 15.86
#